data_AF-A0A6M8WGZ2-F1
#
_entry.id   AF-A0A6M8WGZ2-F1
#
_cell.length_a   1.000
_cell.length_b   1.000
_cell.length_c   1.000
_cell.angle_alpha   90.00
_cell.angle_beta   90.00
_cell.angle_gamma   90.00
#
_symmetry.space_group_name_H-M   'P 1'
#
loop_
_entity.id
_entity.type
_entity.pdbx_description
1 polymer ?
#
loop_
_entity_poly.entity_id
_entity_poly.type
_entity_poly.pdbx_seq_one_letter_code
_entity_poly.pdbx_strand_id
1 'polypeptide(L)'
;MADPATRDYCLRHPRQIIRIFGLGVYLRMMLDSRKSLLEAVSEAQARHGIALPGQPGNAYRIASVIEFRVARIYGLLAQRFTATPALHEFYRELQAEEEEHGRLMLLCMYTATNAPLLGYIPTLRDHDIRQTLRELRSIQAKAPQLTLDEALAVTEELEMSEINTIFEKLLAQTQHPATYFFRELMGSAEGHAESVPRRIRELRASLGLAGN
;
A
#
# COMPACT_ATOMS: atom_id res chain seq x y z
N MET A 1 7.68 8.60 -12.44
CA MET A 1 8.40 9.10 -11.23
C MET A 1 9.18 7.94 -10.64
N ALA A 2 10.36 8.16 -10.05
CA ALA A 2 11.10 7.08 -9.40
C ALA A 2 10.38 6.70 -8.10
N ASP A 3 10.14 5.41 -7.86
CA ASP A 3 9.54 4.90 -6.63
C ASP A 3 10.38 5.39 -5.44
N PRO A 4 9.78 6.14 -4.51
CA PRO A 4 10.54 6.83 -3.51
C PRO A 4 10.80 6.00 -2.23
N ALA A 5 10.30 4.77 -2.16
CA ALA A 5 10.83 3.71 -1.29
C ALA A 5 12.08 3.02 -1.88
N THR A 6 12.42 3.29 -3.15
CA THR A 6 13.65 2.75 -3.74
C THR A 6 14.90 3.34 -3.13
N ARG A 7 15.93 2.51 -3.08
CA ARG A 7 17.28 2.91 -2.68
C ARG A 7 17.78 4.11 -3.50
N ASP A 8 17.55 4.11 -4.80
CA ASP A 8 18.02 5.15 -5.73
C ASP A 8 17.43 6.52 -5.44
N TYR A 9 16.14 6.56 -5.07
CA TYR A 9 15.53 7.78 -4.59
C TYR A 9 16.11 8.20 -3.24
N CYS A 10 16.18 7.28 -2.27
CA CYS A 10 16.70 7.55 -0.93
C CYS A 10 18.14 8.12 -0.93
N LEU A 11 19.00 7.59 -1.79
CA LEU A 11 20.39 8.07 -1.93
C LEU A 11 20.48 9.47 -2.54
N ARG A 12 19.52 9.86 -3.38
CA ARG A 12 19.42 11.22 -3.93
C ARG A 12 18.84 12.23 -2.92
N HIS A 13 18.25 11.76 -1.82
CA HIS A 13 17.57 12.59 -0.83
C HIS A 13 18.13 12.42 0.61
N PRO A 14 19.47 12.51 0.81
CA PRO A 14 20.11 12.14 2.07
C PRO A 14 19.63 12.94 3.28
N ARG A 15 19.38 14.25 3.11
CA ARG A 15 18.91 15.12 4.20
C ARG A 15 17.56 14.67 4.73
N GLN A 16 16.66 14.22 3.85
CA GLN A 16 15.33 13.75 4.23
C GLN A 16 15.43 12.40 4.95
N ILE A 17 16.17 11.45 4.39
CA ILE A 17 16.35 10.12 5.00
C ILE A 17 17.01 10.20 6.38
N ILE A 18 18.09 10.97 6.53
CA ILE A 18 18.78 11.14 7.81
C ILE A 18 17.86 11.81 8.85
N ARG A 19 17.07 12.81 8.44
CA ARG A 19 16.14 13.51 9.34
C ARG A 19 15.03 12.61 9.86
N ILE A 20 14.50 11.72 9.01
CA ILE A 20 13.33 10.89 9.32
C ILE A 20 13.74 9.60 10.03
N PHE A 21 14.76 8.90 9.51
CA PHE A 21 15.13 7.55 9.94
C PHE A 21 16.50 7.49 10.65
N GLY A 22 17.22 8.61 10.71
CA GLY A 22 18.53 8.70 11.34
C GLY A 22 19.70 8.35 10.43
N LEU A 23 20.89 8.81 10.81
CA LEU A 23 22.13 8.60 10.06
C LEU A 23 22.47 7.12 9.86
N GLY A 24 22.19 6.29 10.87
CA GLY A 24 22.47 4.85 10.82
C GLY A 24 21.71 4.11 9.72
N VAL A 25 20.47 4.52 9.42
CA VAL A 25 19.68 3.94 8.32
C VAL A 25 20.27 4.35 6.97
N TYR A 26 20.57 5.64 6.79
CA TYR A 26 21.15 6.15 5.55
C TYR A 26 22.49 5.47 5.22
N LEU A 27 23.40 5.36 6.20
CA LEU A 27 24.68 4.68 6.00
C LEU A 27 24.52 3.21 5.62
N ARG A 28 23.53 2.49 6.17
CA ARG A 28 23.28 1.10 5.78
C ARG A 28 22.81 0.98 4.33
N MET A 29 21.93 1.88 3.88
CA MET A 29 21.50 1.90 2.48
C MET A 29 22.65 2.22 1.52
N MET A 30 23.60 3.06 1.95
CA MET A 30 24.83 3.29 1.19
C MET A 30 25.71 2.03 1.14
N LEU A 31 25.93 1.37 2.28
CA LEU A 31 26.89 0.29 2.44
C LEU A 31 26.40 -1.07 1.95
N ASP A 32 25.09 -1.32 1.92
CA ASP A 32 24.50 -2.55 1.37
C ASP A 32 23.59 -2.21 0.19
N SER A 33 24.08 -2.48 -1.03
CA SER A 33 23.36 -2.18 -2.27
C SER A 33 22.07 -2.97 -2.45
N ARG A 34 21.87 -4.04 -1.67
CA ARG A 34 20.70 -4.91 -1.76
C ARG A 34 19.57 -4.50 -0.84
N LYS A 35 19.81 -3.58 0.10
CA LYS A 35 18.80 -3.20 1.10
C LYS A 35 17.87 -2.11 0.61
N SER A 36 16.57 -2.39 0.71
CA SER A 36 15.51 -1.40 0.63
C SER A 36 15.52 -0.49 1.87
N LEU A 37 14.81 0.65 1.76
CA LEU A 37 14.60 1.54 2.90
C LEU A 37 13.90 0.81 4.06
N LEU A 38 12.85 0.03 3.77
CA LEU A 38 12.08 -0.70 4.77
C LEU A 38 12.94 -1.70 5.55
N GLU A 39 13.81 -2.46 4.88
CA GLU A 39 14.73 -3.38 5.54
C GLU A 39 15.74 -2.64 6.43
N ALA A 40 16.32 -1.55 5.93
CA ALA A 40 17.28 -0.75 6.68
C ALA A 40 16.65 -0.14 7.96
N VAL A 41 15.42 0.36 7.87
CA VAL A 41 14.65 0.90 9.00
C VAL A 41 14.26 -0.19 9.98
N SER A 42 13.73 -1.32 9.49
CA SER A 42 13.30 -2.44 10.33
C SER A 42 14.45 -3.01 11.17
N GLU A 43 15.62 -3.20 10.56
CA GLU A 43 16.81 -3.65 11.27
C GLU A 43 17.36 -2.61 12.26
N ALA A 44 17.26 -1.32 11.95
CA ALA A 44 17.69 -0.27 12.88
C ALA A 44 16.81 -0.30 14.14
N GLN A 45 15.50 -0.38 13.96
CA GLN A 45 14.52 -0.42 15.05
C GLN A 45 14.66 -1.68 15.91
N ALA A 46 14.85 -2.86 15.28
CA ALA A 46 15.07 -4.12 16.00
C ALA A 46 16.32 -4.10 16.89
N ARG A 47 17.39 -3.42 16.47
CA ARG A 47 18.64 -3.32 17.25
C ARG A 47 18.56 -2.34 18.42
N HIS A 48 17.71 -1.32 18.33
CA HIS A 48 17.59 -0.29 19.35
C HIS A 48 16.50 -0.59 20.40
N GLY A 49 15.76 -1.71 20.26
CA GLY A 49 14.72 -2.10 21.22
C GLY A 49 13.61 -1.07 21.36
N ILE A 50 13.42 -0.22 20.34
CA ILE A 50 12.41 0.83 20.35
C ILE A 50 11.04 0.15 20.35
N ALA A 51 10.23 0.40 21.39
CA ALA A 51 8.89 -0.14 21.47
C ALA A 51 8.07 0.35 20.25
N LEU A 52 7.33 -0.57 19.64
CA LEU A 52 6.39 -0.22 18.56
C LEU A 52 5.47 0.93 19.01
N PRO A 53 4.99 1.80 18.10
CA PRO A 53 4.34 3.09 18.44
C PRO A 53 2.99 3.01 19.19
N GLY A 54 2.68 1.91 19.88
CA GLY A 54 1.41 1.71 20.56
C GLY A 54 0.25 1.60 19.57
N GLN A 55 -0.87 2.25 19.88
CA GLN A 55 -2.07 2.19 19.05
C GLN A 55 -1.87 2.83 17.65
N PRO A 56 -1.20 3.99 17.49
CA PRO A 56 -0.82 4.52 16.17
C PRO A 56 -0.08 3.53 15.27
N GLY A 57 0.90 2.82 15.81
CA GLY A 57 1.63 1.80 15.04
C GLY A 57 0.74 0.63 14.62
N ASN A 58 -0.22 0.27 15.47
CA ASN A 58 -1.19 -0.77 15.12
C ASN A 58 -2.11 -0.36 13.97
N ALA A 59 -2.48 0.93 13.87
CA ALA A 59 -3.29 1.41 12.75
C ALA A 59 -2.59 1.25 11.40
N TYR A 60 -1.34 1.71 11.29
CA TYR A 60 -0.53 1.52 10.08
C TYR A 60 -0.29 0.04 9.77
N ARG A 61 -0.10 -0.79 10.79
CA ARG A 61 0.03 -2.22 10.60
C ARG A 61 -1.26 -2.84 10.05
N ILE A 62 -2.43 -2.45 10.56
CA ILE A 62 -3.72 -2.93 10.05
C ILE A 62 -3.90 -2.49 8.60
N ALA A 63 -3.64 -1.23 8.28
CA ALA A 63 -3.67 -0.72 6.91
C ALA A 63 -2.75 -1.53 5.99
N SER A 64 -1.48 -1.75 6.39
CA SER A 64 -0.55 -2.56 5.58
C SER A 64 -1.06 -3.99 5.32
N VAL A 65 -1.73 -4.61 6.30
CA VAL A 65 -2.30 -5.96 6.14
C VAL A 65 -3.46 -5.97 5.15
N ILE A 66 -4.23 -4.89 5.10
CA ILE A 66 -5.30 -4.72 4.12
C ILE A 66 -4.69 -4.59 2.72
N GLU A 67 -3.73 -3.68 2.50
CA GLU A 67 -3.10 -3.49 1.18
C GLU A 67 -2.44 -4.78 0.66
N PHE A 68 -1.67 -5.47 1.50
CA PHE A 68 -1.05 -6.73 1.09
C PHE A 68 -2.07 -7.83 0.76
N ARG A 69 -3.28 -7.78 1.30
CA ARG A 69 -4.36 -8.71 0.91
C ARG A 69 -4.98 -8.32 -0.40
N VAL A 70 -5.22 -7.04 -0.65
CA VAL A 70 -5.70 -6.54 -1.95
C VAL A 70 -4.68 -6.89 -3.04
N ALA A 71 -3.39 -6.63 -2.81
CA ALA A 71 -2.29 -7.04 -3.69
C ALA A 71 -2.32 -8.54 -4.00
N ARG A 72 -2.57 -9.38 -2.98
CA ARG A 72 -2.68 -10.82 -3.17
C ARG A 72 -3.90 -11.22 -3.99
N ILE A 73 -5.04 -10.53 -3.84
CA ILE A 73 -6.22 -10.73 -4.68
C ILE A 73 -5.85 -10.43 -6.15
N TYR A 74 -5.22 -9.28 -6.41
CA TYR A 74 -4.76 -8.94 -7.77
C TYR A 74 -3.74 -9.92 -8.33
N GLY A 75 -2.80 -10.41 -7.52
CA GLY A 75 -1.88 -11.47 -7.95
C GLY A 75 -2.59 -12.78 -8.32
N LEU A 76 -3.67 -13.14 -7.63
CA LEU A 76 -4.49 -14.31 -7.99
C LEU A 76 -5.31 -14.07 -9.26
N LEU A 77 -5.84 -12.86 -9.45
CA LEU A 77 -6.55 -12.48 -10.68
C LEU A 77 -5.60 -12.45 -11.89
N ALA A 78 -4.37 -11.95 -11.72
CA ALA A 78 -3.34 -12.03 -12.75
C ALA A 78 -3.07 -13.49 -13.17
N GLN A 79 -2.94 -14.41 -12.21
CA GLN A 79 -2.79 -15.84 -12.50
C GLN A 79 -4.02 -16.40 -13.21
N ARG A 80 -5.23 -16.04 -12.76
CA ARG A 80 -6.50 -16.47 -13.34
C ARG A 80 -6.65 -16.07 -14.81
N PHE A 81 -6.14 -14.90 -15.19
CA PHE A 81 -6.23 -14.37 -16.55
C PHE A 81 -4.90 -14.46 -17.33
N THR A 82 -4.01 -15.39 -16.98
CA THR A 82 -2.72 -15.59 -17.68
C THR A 82 -2.87 -15.81 -19.20
N ALA A 83 -3.99 -16.38 -19.65
CA ALA A 83 -4.28 -16.59 -21.08
C ALA A 83 -4.68 -15.31 -21.83
N THR A 84 -4.97 -14.21 -21.12
CA THR A 84 -5.33 -12.92 -21.71
C THR A 84 -4.28 -11.87 -21.28
N PRO A 85 -3.25 -11.61 -22.11
CA PRO A 85 -2.10 -10.80 -21.71
C PRO A 85 -2.45 -9.43 -21.13
N ALA A 86 -3.41 -8.72 -21.73
CA ALA A 86 -3.84 -7.40 -21.26
C ALA A 86 -4.44 -7.43 -19.84
N LEU A 87 -5.22 -8.47 -19.50
CA LEU A 87 -5.75 -8.65 -18.15
C LEU A 87 -4.67 -9.09 -17.16
N HIS A 88 -3.79 -10.00 -17.59
CA HIS A 88 -2.68 -10.43 -16.77
C HIS A 88 -1.79 -9.25 -16.37
N GLU A 89 -1.39 -8.43 -17.34
CA GLU A 89 -0.56 -7.24 -17.12
C GLU A 89 -1.27 -6.22 -16.23
N PHE A 90 -2.54 -5.89 -16.53
CA PHE A 90 -3.35 -5.00 -15.70
C PHE A 90 -3.37 -5.41 -14.22
N TYR A 91 -3.65 -6.68 -13.92
CA TYR A 91 -3.68 -7.14 -12.53
C TYR A 91 -2.28 -7.26 -11.90
N ARG A 92 -1.21 -7.45 -12.70
CA ARG A 92 0.17 -7.42 -12.21
C ARG A 92 0.60 -6.01 -11.81
N GLU A 93 0.19 -5.01 -12.57
CA GLU A 93 0.40 -3.60 -12.22
C GLU A 93 -0.32 -3.25 -10.91
N LEU A 94 -1.63 -3.56 -10.81
CA LEU A 94 -2.38 -3.33 -9.57
C LEU A 94 -1.79 -4.07 -8.37
N GLN A 95 -1.35 -5.32 -8.54
CA GLN A 95 -0.64 -6.03 -7.48
C GLN A 95 0.59 -5.25 -7.00
N ALA A 96 1.42 -4.76 -7.93
CA ALA A 96 2.65 -4.06 -7.59
C ALA A 96 2.36 -2.72 -6.90
N GLU A 97 1.34 -1.99 -7.34
CA GLU A 97 0.85 -0.75 -6.74
C GLU A 97 0.42 -1.00 -5.27
N GLU A 98 -0.40 -2.02 -5.01
CA GLU A 98 -0.86 -2.32 -3.65
C GLU A 98 0.22 -2.91 -2.72
N GLU A 99 1.18 -3.67 -3.26
CA GLU A 99 2.36 -4.06 -2.49
C GLU A 99 3.16 -2.84 -2.02
N GLU A 100 3.23 -1.81 -2.86
CA GLU A 100 3.93 -0.58 -2.50
C GLU A 100 3.17 0.22 -1.44
N HIS A 101 1.85 0.33 -1.55
CA HIS A 101 1.01 0.91 -0.49
C HIS A 101 1.22 0.22 0.85
N GLY A 102 1.27 -1.12 0.87
CA GLY A 102 1.55 -1.89 2.08
C GLY A 102 2.93 -1.59 2.70
N ARG A 103 3.97 -1.44 1.87
CA ARG A 103 5.33 -1.06 2.33
C ARG A 103 5.35 0.37 2.88
N LEU A 104 4.69 1.30 2.21
CA LEU A 104 4.56 2.68 2.67
C LEU A 104 3.89 2.77 4.04
N MET A 105 2.82 2.00 4.27
CA MET A 105 2.17 1.93 5.59
C MET A 105 3.14 1.43 6.69
N LEU A 106 3.95 0.43 6.39
CA LEU A 106 4.99 -0.04 7.33
C LEU A 106 6.07 1.02 7.59
N LEU A 107 6.47 1.79 6.58
CA LEU A 107 7.39 2.90 6.77
C LEU A 107 6.78 4.02 7.64
N CYS A 108 5.51 4.37 7.39
CA CYS A 108 4.75 5.33 8.20
C CYS A 108 4.68 4.88 9.67
N MET A 109 4.45 3.59 9.93
CA MET A 109 4.47 3.00 11.27
C MET A 109 5.76 3.36 12.02
N TYR A 110 6.93 3.26 11.39
CA TYR A 110 8.22 3.55 12.03
C TYR A 110 8.47 5.03 12.31
N THR A 111 7.65 5.92 11.75
CA THR A 111 7.73 7.37 11.98
C THR A 111 6.64 7.89 12.92
N ALA A 112 5.57 7.11 13.11
CA ALA A 112 4.43 7.45 13.94
C ALA A 112 4.75 7.59 15.44
N THR A 113 5.89 7.07 15.90
CA THR A 113 6.40 7.26 17.28
C THR A 113 6.64 8.73 17.63
N ASN A 114 6.77 9.62 16.65
CA ASN A 114 7.09 11.04 16.86
C ASN A 114 5.90 11.99 16.69
N ALA A 115 4.69 11.48 16.42
CA ALA A 115 3.51 12.31 16.18
C ALA A 115 2.58 12.31 17.40
N PRO A 116 2.46 13.42 18.15
CA PRO A 116 1.42 13.54 19.17
C PRO A 116 0.07 13.70 18.46
N LEU A 117 -0.89 12.84 18.82
CA LEU A 117 -2.32 12.88 18.48
C LEU A 117 -2.69 12.41 17.06
N LEU A 118 -2.88 11.10 16.90
CA LEU A 118 -3.80 10.56 15.90
C LEU A 118 -5.24 10.63 16.47
N GLY A 119 -6.16 11.26 15.74
CA GLY A 119 -7.57 11.36 16.11
C GLY A 119 -8.40 10.12 15.75
N TYR A 120 -7.93 9.31 14.81
CA TYR A 120 -8.54 8.03 14.42
C TYR A 120 -7.48 6.94 14.38
N ILE A 121 -7.70 5.90 15.21
CA ILE A 121 -6.79 4.77 15.38
C ILE A 121 -7.61 3.49 15.19
N PRO A 122 -7.68 2.94 13.97
CA PRO A 122 -8.39 1.70 13.72
C PRO A 122 -7.78 0.56 14.53
N THR A 123 -8.64 -0.31 15.05
CA THR A 123 -8.25 -1.48 15.81
C THR A 123 -8.91 -2.74 15.28
N LEU A 124 -8.30 -3.90 15.52
CA LEU A 124 -8.91 -5.20 15.18
C LEU A 124 -10.19 -5.51 16.00
N ARG A 125 -10.55 -4.67 16.99
CA ARG A 125 -11.81 -4.81 17.72
C ARG A 125 -12.96 -4.13 16.99
N ASP A 126 -12.65 -3.13 16.16
CA ASP A 126 -13.61 -2.38 15.38
C ASP A 126 -14.37 -3.36 14.48
N HIS A 127 -15.69 -3.24 14.47
CA HIS A 127 -16.55 -4.15 13.72
C HIS A 127 -16.21 -4.09 12.22
N ASP A 128 -16.05 -2.88 11.70
CA ASP A 128 -15.89 -2.63 10.27
C ASP A 128 -14.55 -3.18 9.78
N ILE A 129 -13.45 -2.94 10.52
CA ILE A 129 -12.13 -3.55 10.21
C ILE A 129 -12.21 -5.08 10.16
N ARG A 130 -12.90 -5.71 11.12
CA ARG A 130 -13.06 -7.18 11.10
C ARG A 130 -13.90 -7.64 9.93
N GLN A 131 -14.92 -6.88 9.56
CA GLN A 131 -15.80 -7.18 8.45
C GLN A 131 -15.03 -7.08 7.13
N THR A 132 -14.32 -5.97 6.88
CA THR A 132 -13.43 -5.78 5.73
C THR A 132 -12.42 -6.94 5.62
N LEU A 133 -11.76 -7.32 6.71
CA LEU A 133 -10.79 -8.43 6.69
C LEU A 133 -11.44 -9.79 6.39
N ARG A 134 -12.72 -9.99 6.68
CA ARG A 134 -13.45 -11.22 6.31
C ARG A 134 -13.87 -11.17 4.84
N GLU A 135 -14.35 -10.03 4.36
CA GLU A 135 -14.72 -9.82 2.96
C GLU A 135 -13.53 -10.03 2.05
N LEU A 136 -12.39 -9.39 2.35
CA LEU A 136 -11.13 -9.61 1.62
C LEU A 136 -10.72 -11.08 1.62
N ARG A 137 -10.91 -11.81 2.73
CA ARG A 137 -10.61 -13.25 2.78
C ARG A 137 -11.55 -14.05 1.87
N SER A 138 -12.83 -13.70 1.84
CA SER A 138 -13.84 -14.32 0.99
C SER A 138 -13.54 -14.08 -0.49
N ILE A 139 -13.23 -12.82 -0.86
CA ILE A 139 -12.84 -12.44 -2.22
C ILE A 139 -11.58 -13.20 -2.64
N GLN A 140 -10.53 -13.18 -1.81
CA GLN A 140 -9.28 -13.88 -2.10
C GLN A 140 -9.48 -15.38 -2.32
N ALA A 141 -10.40 -16.02 -1.60
CA ALA A 141 -10.70 -17.44 -1.77
C ALA A 141 -11.41 -17.72 -3.11
N LYS A 142 -12.24 -16.78 -3.60
CA LYS A 142 -13.01 -16.89 -4.84
C LYS A 142 -12.26 -16.40 -6.09
N ALA A 143 -11.23 -15.58 -5.91
CA ALA A 143 -10.48 -14.94 -7.00
C ALA A 143 -10.06 -15.91 -8.13
N PRO A 144 -9.59 -17.14 -7.85
CA PRO A 144 -9.22 -18.09 -8.91
C PRO A 144 -10.39 -18.66 -9.72
N GLN A 145 -11.64 -18.40 -9.31
CA GLN A 145 -12.84 -18.90 -10.02
C GLN A 145 -13.67 -17.78 -10.64
N LEU A 146 -13.35 -16.51 -10.39
CA LEU A 146 -14.13 -15.39 -10.93
C LEU A 146 -14.12 -15.39 -12.47
N THR A 147 -15.28 -15.04 -13.02
CA THR A 147 -15.41 -14.62 -14.41
C THR A 147 -14.78 -13.25 -14.62
N LEU A 148 -14.63 -12.83 -15.89
CA LEU A 148 -14.09 -11.50 -16.19
C LEU A 148 -14.94 -10.38 -15.57
N ASP A 149 -16.25 -10.41 -15.77
CA ASP A 149 -17.14 -9.36 -15.29
C ASP A 149 -17.15 -9.29 -13.75
N GLU A 150 -17.16 -10.45 -13.07
CA GLU A 150 -17.05 -10.51 -11.62
C GLU A 150 -15.70 -9.97 -11.13
N ALA A 151 -14.59 -10.31 -11.80
CA ALA A 151 -13.28 -9.83 -11.43
C ALA A 151 -13.15 -8.31 -11.58
N LEU A 152 -13.66 -7.74 -12.67
CA LEU A 152 -13.66 -6.29 -12.88
C LEU A 152 -14.58 -5.58 -11.86
N ALA A 153 -15.77 -6.13 -11.59
CA ALA A 153 -16.68 -5.55 -10.59
C ALA A 153 -16.07 -5.57 -9.17
N VAL A 154 -15.44 -6.69 -8.78
CA VAL A 154 -14.71 -6.78 -7.51
C VAL A 154 -13.56 -5.80 -7.45
N THR A 155 -12.84 -5.59 -8.57
CA THR A 155 -11.75 -4.61 -8.64
C THR A 155 -12.29 -3.20 -8.41
N GLU A 156 -13.37 -2.80 -9.09
CA GLU A 156 -14.00 -1.50 -8.84
C GLU A 156 -14.47 -1.36 -7.39
N GLU A 157 -15.08 -2.40 -6.81
CA GLU A 157 -15.52 -2.38 -5.42
C GLU A 157 -14.36 -2.18 -4.45
N LEU A 158 -13.24 -2.91 -4.63
CA LEU A 158 -12.06 -2.79 -3.76
C LEU A 158 -11.50 -1.36 -3.77
N GLU A 159 -11.37 -0.77 -4.96
CA GLU A 159 -10.81 0.57 -5.16
C GLU A 159 -11.76 1.70 -4.75
N MET A 160 -13.06 1.43 -4.65
CA MET A 160 -14.06 2.38 -4.17
C MET A 160 -14.43 2.16 -2.69
N SER A 161 -13.91 1.11 -2.06
CA SER A 161 -14.31 0.71 -0.70
C SER A 161 -13.71 1.60 0.39
N GLU A 162 -14.26 1.44 1.61
CA GLU A 162 -13.78 2.08 2.84
C GLU A 162 -12.29 1.82 3.15
N ILE A 163 -11.64 0.87 2.47
CA ILE A 163 -10.19 0.63 2.55
C ILE A 163 -9.41 1.90 2.20
N ASN A 164 -9.75 2.53 1.08
CA ASN A 164 -9.14 3.78 0.65
C ASN A 164 -9.47 4.94 1.61
N THR A 165 -10.67 4.92 2.21
CA THR A 165 -11.05 5.89 3.25
C THR A 165 -10.22 5.73 4.54
N ILE A 166 -9.89 4.51 4.96
CA ILE A 166 -9.03 4.25 6.13
C ILE A 166 -7.61 4.74 5.85
N PHE A 167 -7.08 4.45 4.66
CA PHE A 167 -5.78 4.92 4.18
C PHE A 167 -5.72 6.46 4.20
N GLU A 168 -6.63 7.13 3.49
CA GLU A 168 -6.75 8.58 3.44
C GLU A 168 -6.85 9.21 4.84
N LYS A 169 -7.67 8.64 5.73
CA LYS A 169 -7.82 9.15 7.10
C LYS A 169 -6.53 9.02 7.90
N LEU A 170 -5.82 7.90 7.82
CA LEU A 170 -4.55 7.73 8.54
C LEU A 170 -3.51 8.72 8.05
N LEU A 171 -3.53 9.00 6.75
CA LEU A 171 -2.57 9.87 6.10
C LEU A 171 -2.87 11.35 6.28
N ALA A 172 -4.14 11.75 6.25
CA ALA A 172 -4.57 13.11 6.57
C ALA A 172 -4.16 13.52 8.00
N GLN A 173 -4.06 12.54 8.91
CA GLN A 173 -3.61 12.75 10.28
C GLN A 173 -2.08 12.87 10.41
N THR A 174 -1.33 12.56 9.35
CA THR A 174 0.12 12.78 9.28
C THR A 174 0.44 14.23 8.90
N GLN A 175 0.02 15.19 9.72
CA GLN A 175 0.34 16.62 9.54
C GLN A 175 1.72 17.01 10.09
N HIS A 176 2.57 16.03 10.45
CA HIS A 176 3.90 16.29 10.96
C HIS A 176 4.90 16.53 9.80
N PRO A 177 5.85 17.48 9.91
CA PRO A 177 6.86 17.68 8.87
C PRO A 177 7.70 16.44 8.54
N ALA A 178 7.81 15.49 9.49
CA ALA A 178 8.50 14.22 9.27
C ALA A 178 7.70 13.21 8.42
N THR A 179 6.40 13.44 8.25
CA THR A 179 5.51 12.59 7.44
C THR A 179 5.06 13.23 6.14
N TYR A 180 5.35 14.53 5.93
CA TYR A 180 5.15 15.23 4.66
C TYR A 180 5.86 14.51 3.48
N PHE A 181 7.00 13.90 3.79
CA PHE A 181 7.69 13.00 2.86
C PHE A 181 6.78 11.90 2.34
N PHE A 182 6.05 11.18 3.21
CA PHE A 182 5.10 10.14 2.81
C PHE A 182 3.97 10.67 1.93
N ARG A 183 3.54 11.92 2.14
CA ARG A 183 2.56 12.57 1.27
C ARG A 183 3.09 12.75 -0.16
N GLU A 184 4.36 13.12 -0.34
CA GLU A 184 5.01 13.14 -1.66
C GLU A 184 5.19 11.74 -2.24
N LEU A 185 5.45 10.71 -1.40
CA LEU A 185 5.53 9.31 -1.84
C LEU A 185 4.18 8.77 -2.35
N MET A 186 3.08 9.36 -1.90
CA MET A 186 1.72 8.84 -2.07
C MET A 186 0.85 9.61 -3.04
N GLY A 187 1.37 10.63 -3.71
CA GLY A 187 0.64 11.28 -4.81
C GLY A 187 0.21 10.32 -5.93
N SER A 188 0.76 9.09 -5.95
CA SER A 188 0.31 7.99 -6.81
C SER A 188 -0.87 7.18 -6.25
N ALA A 189 -1.02 7.08 -4.93
CA ALA A 189 -2.02 6.24 -4.25
C ALA A 189 -3.40 6.91 -4.19
N GLU A 190 -3.46 8.24 -4.03
CA GLU A 190 -4.71 9.02 -3.93
C GLU A 190 -5.59 8.96 -5.20
N GLY A 191 -5.09 8.38 -6.30
CA GLY A 191 -5.79 8.33 -7.58
C GLY A 191 -6.52 7.02 -7.89
N HIS A 192 -6.48 5.98 -7.05
CA HIS A 192 -7.00 4.67 -7.43
C HIS A 192 -8.52 4.66 -7.67
N ALA A 193 -9.29 5.30 -6.78
CA ALA A 193 -10.75 5.41 -6.90
C ALA A 193 -11.22 6.08 -8.20
N GLU A 194 -10.39 6.94 -8.81
CA GLU A 194 -10.68 7.60 -10.09
C GLU A 194 -10.01 6.90 -11.29
N SER A 195 -8.77 6.46 -11.11
CA SER A 195 -7.92 5.94 -12.18
C SER A 195 -8.22 4.48 -12.54
N VAL A 196 -8.57 3.64 -11.57
CA VAL A 196 -8.84 2.22 -11.83
C VAL A 196 -10.13 2.03 -12.62
N PRO A 197 -11.27 2.67 -12.28
CA PRO A 197 -12.47 2.61 -13.13
C PRO A 197 -12.20 3.11 -14.56
N ARG A 198 -11.34 4.12 -14.74
CA ARG A 198 -10.92 4.57 -16.08
C ARG A 198 -10.11 3.50 -16.81
N ARG A 199 -9.10 2.90 -16.17
CA ARG A 199 -8.28 1.80 -16.73
C ARG A 199 -9.15 0.60 -17.09
N ILE A 200 -10.16 0.26 -16.27
CA ILE A 200 -11.11 -0.82 -16.55
C ILE A 200 -11.95 -0.51 -17.81
N ARG A 201 -12.43 0.72 -17.98
CA ARG A 201 -13.14 1.12 -19.21
C ARG A 201 -12.25 1.00 -20.44
N GLU A 202 -11.00 1.45 -20.35
CA GLU A 202 -10.01 1.34 -21.43
C GLU A 202 -9.69 -0.13 -21.75
N LEU A 203 -9.55 -0.97 -20.72
CA LEU A 203 -9.31 -2.40 -20.86
C LEU A 203 -10.50 -3.10 -21.54
N ARG A 204 -11.74 -2.82 -21.11
CA ARG A 204 -12.96 -3.33 -21.76
C ARG A 204 -13.02 -2.95 -23.24
N ALA A 205 -12.68 -1.71 -23.57
CA ALA A 205 -12.61 -1.27 -24.97
C ALA A 205 -11.55 -2.04 -25.77
N SER A 206 -10.36 -2.24 -25.19
CA SER A 206 -9.27 -2.99 -25.86
C SER A 206 -9.61 -4.47 -26.11
N LEU A 207 -10.47 -5.05 -25.28
CA LEU A 207 -10.94 -6.44 -25.40
C LEU A 207 -12.16 -6.59 -26.31
N GLY A 208 -12.68 -5.50 -26.90
CA GLY A 208 -13.88 -5.53 -27.72
C GLY A 208 -15.17 -5.77 -26.92
N LEU A 209 -15.14 -5.50 -25.60
CA LEU A 209 -16.27 -5.67 -24.67
C LEU A 209 -17.03 -4.36 -24.44
N ALA A 210 -16.71 -3.29 -25.17
CA ALA A 210 -17.39 -2.01 -25.09
C ALA A 210 -18.74 -2.10 -25.84
N GLY A 211 -19.80 -2.50 -25.14
CA GLY A 211 -21.16 -2.49 -25.67
C GLY A 211 -22.00 -3.66 -25.19
N ASN A 212 -22.62 -3.50 -24.02
CA ASN A 212 -23.94 -4.01 -23.64
C ASN A 212 -24.49 -3.09 -22.54
#